data_AF-A0A0M0J3U1-F1
#
_entry.id   AF-A0A0M0J3U1-F1
#
_cell.length_a   1.000
_cell.length_b   1.000
_cell.length_c   1.000
_cell.angle_alpha   90.00
_cell.angle_beta   90.00
_cell.angle_gamma   90.00
#
_symmetry.space_group_name_H-M   'P 1'
#
loop_
_entity.id
_entity.type
_entity.pdbx_description
1 polymer ?
#
loop_
_entity_poly.entity_id
_entity_poly.type
_entity_poly.pdbx_seq_one_letter_code
_entity_poly.pdbx_strand_id
1 'polypeptide(L)'
;MPSVEELEKEVDRLHDLAESKGINSRGTKDIFGNVFPYPVNAEHKSKVFTTVIWTCKQPHMRTFWAASCGFFATFFSCFAPAAIGSYIKRPAPEGLDLTAEELVLGGNLAVTGCILMRLVAGVMCDRMGARKTFAIFLAVGCPGMILMMCATTPGHFIGARLLIGLSLATFVPCQVWVTQFFDKKVVGGATSTAAGWGNAGGGFTLLIMGQLMLFLRDSTGDISLSWRVCFILPLVMHILSIIFIMCCRDLPDGSYKDLETSGAKQKAKGKLGGDVAIIGFTNVNAWIMCMTYGLCFGIELTMNNRLTDYFENYFGLPNEQAGPLGATFSLMNLFARSWGGLLSDWCAARWGLRGRLWAMWIMQVCEGLMCIATGAVTMNYDGPHMPKYNPIKDGLPTSVGKIVNGTWDAPDWAGYSTTFTFANRKVAPCDSDLVKSPSHGWVGDVWTPMPIPVNTFITVRDPAMNCIHSHKDELLGATLACVIIFSIFVQMAEGLHYGVVPYISAPSAWRLKMAQ
;
A
#
# COMPACT_ATOMS: atom_id res chain seq x y z
N MET A 1 23.92 -42.79 36.80
CA MET A 1 24.02 -42.37 35.39
C MET A 1 22.61 -42.04 34.94
N PRO A 2 22.39 -40.92 34.23
CA PRO A 2 21.07 -40.62 33.67
C PRO A 2 20.61 -41.77 32.77
N SER A 3 19.32 -42.05 32.79
CA SER A 3 18.71 -43.05 31.91
C SER A 3 18.78 -42.60 30.45
N VAL A 4 18.70 -43.56 29.53
CA VAL A 4 18.69 -43.27 28.08
C VAL A 4 17.54 -42.31 27.74
N GLU A 5 16.37 -42.48 28.35
CA GLU A 5 15.20 -41.62 28.13
C GLU A 5 15.41 -40.19 28.64
N GLU A 6 16.11 -40.00 29.76
CA GLU A 6 16.47 -38.66 30.27
C GLU A 6 17.49 -37.96 29.35
N LEU A 7 18.45 -38.72 28.80
CA LEU A 7 19.40 -38.19 27.83
C LEU A 7 18.72 -37.82 26.52
N GLU A 8 17.79 -38.62 26.01
CA GLU A 8 16.99 -38.32 24.83
C GLU A 8 16.17 -37.04 25.00
N LYS A 9 15.49 -36.89 26.15
CA LYS A 9 14.76 -35.65 26.48
C LYS A 9 15.65 -34.43 26.56
N GLU A 10 16.86 -34.57 27.11
CA GLU A 10 17.81 -33.47 27.18
C GLU A 10 18.34 -33.08 25.79
N VAL A 11 18.64 -34.07 24.94
CA VAL A 11 19.02 -33.85 23.54
C VAL A 11 17.91 -33.17 22.75
N ASP A 12 16.66 -33.62 22.90
CA ASP A 12 15.51 -32.97 22.27
C ASP A 12 15.32 -31.53 22.76
N ARG A 13 15.49 -31.27 24.06
CA ARG A 13 15.46 -29.92 24.63
C ARG A 13 16.54 -29.02 24.05
N LEU A 14 17.75 -29.53 23.86
CA LEU A 14 18.85 -28.80 23.22
C LEU A 14 18.56 -28.52 21.75
N HIS A 15 17.98 -29.49 21.03
CA HIS A 15 17.51 -29.28 19.67
C HIS A 15 16.46 -28.18 19.60
N ASP A 16 15.45 -28.18 20.49
CA ASP A 16 14.40 -27.18 20.53
C ASP A 16 14.93 -25.77 20.86
N LEU A 17 15.90 -25.68 21.78
CA LEU A 17 16.60 -24.43 22.07
C LEU A 17 17.38 -23.92 20.85
N ALA A 18 18.09 -24.79 20.14
CA ALA A 18 18.78 -24.43 18.91
C ALA A 18 17.79 -24.02 17.80
N GLU A 19 16.65 -24.73 17.68
CA GLU A 19 15.60 -24.39 16.73
C GLU A 19 15.00 -23.00 17.03
N SER A 20 14.81 -22.64 18.30
CA SER A 20 14.35 -21.30 18.69
C SER A 20 15.29 -20.16 18.27
N LYS A 21 16.60 -20.46 18.15
CA LYS A 21 17.62 -19.55 17.63
C LYS A 21 17.75 -19.59 16.10
N GLY A 22 16.90 -20.36 15.42
CA GLY A 22 16.90 -20.50 13.97
C GLY A 22 17.99 -21.44 13.43
N ILE A 23 18.56 -22.30 14.27
CA ILE A 23 19.60 -23.26 13.88
C ILE A 23 18.96 -24.62 13.59
N ASN A 24 19.14 -25.13 12.38
CA ASN A 24 18.75 -26.49 12.01
C ASN A 24 19.70 -27.54 12.63
N SER A 25 19.54 -27.79 13.91
CA SER A 25 20.38 -28.72 14.68
C SER A 25 20.11 -30.18 14.33
N ARG A 26 18.89 -30.52 13.87
CA ARG A 26 18.49 -31.86 13.42
C ARG A 26 19.00 -32.21 12.01
N GLY A 27 19.57 -31.24 11.28
CA GLY A 27 20.17 -31.46 9.96
C GLY A 27 19.16 -31.89 8.90
N THR A 28 17.89 -31.48 9.01
CA THR A 28 16.83 -31.83 8.05
C THR A 28 17.20 -31.39 6.63
N LYS A 29 16.93 -32.24 5.64
CA LYS A 29 17.34 -32.06 4.24
C LYS A 29 16.14 -31.99 3.31
N ASP A 30 16.31 -31.33 2.17
CA ASP A 30 15.37 -31.41 1.06
C ASP A 30 15.42 -32.79 0.38
N ILE A 31 14.48 -33.05 -0.53
CA ILE A 31 14.40 -34.30 -1.29
C ILE A 31 15.65 -34.62 -2.12
N PHE A 32 16.53 -33.63 -2.35
CA PHE A 32 17.78 -33.76 -3.10
C PHE A 32 19.00 -33.88 -2.19
N GLY A 33 18.80 -33.97 -0.86
CA GLY A 33 19.87 -34.15 0.12
C GLY A 33 20.55 -32.87 0.59
N ASN A 34 20.05 -31.68 0.22
CA ASN A 34 20.60 -30.40 0.68
C ASN A 34 20.04 -30.06 2.06
N VAL A 35 20.91 -29.69 3.01
CA VAL A 35 20.49 -29.31 4.37
C VAL A 35 19.77 -27.96 4.34
N PHE A 36 18.60 -27.88 4.98
CA PHE A 36 17.88 -26.62 5.13
C PHE A 36 18.63 -25.66 6.06
N PRO A 37 18.69 -24.36 5.76
CA PRO A 37 19.36 -23.38 6.62
C PRO A 37 18.61 -23.11 7.93
N TYR A 38 17.32 -23.45 8.00
CA TYR A 38 16.43 -23.16 9.14
C TYR A 38 15.74 -24.43 9.62
N PRO A 39 15.27 -24.46 10.89
CA PRO A 39 14.38 -25.50 11.40
C PRO A 39 13.10 -25.57 10.59
N VAL A 40 12.77 -26.77 10.10
CA VAL A 40 11.55 -26.99 9.32
C VAL A 40 10.65 -28.04 9.95
N ASN A 41 9.35 -27.95 9.65
CA ASN A 41 8.37 -28.97 10.00
C ASN A 41 8.42 -30.18 9.02
N ALA A 42 7.52 -31.14 9.20
CA ALA A 42 7.43 -32.32 8.34
C ALA A 42 7.08 -32.01 6.86
N GLU A 43 6.53 -30.84 6.57
CA GLU A 43 6.25 -30.34 5.21
C GLU A 43 7.39 -29.44 4.69
N HIS A 44 8.55 -29.45 5.36
CA HIS A 44 9.71 -28.62 5.06
C HIS A 44 9.46 -27.09 5.09
N LYS A 45 8.44 -26.66 5.85
CA LYS A 45 8.15 -25.24 6.10
C LYS A 45 8.92 -24.73 7.30
N SER A 46 9.44 -23.50 7.23
CA SER A 46 10.21 -22.89 8.31
C SER A 46 9.35 -22.70 9.55
N LYS A 47 9.85 -23.18 10.69
CA LYS A 47 9.25 -22.96 12.01
C LYS A 47 9.63 -21.59 12.61
N VAL A 48 10.59 -20.90 12.01
CA VAL A 48 11.12 -19.61 12.48
C VAL A 48 10.94 -18.53 11.42
N PHE A 49 10.74 -17.30 11.86
CA PHE A 49 10.58 -16.14 10.97
C PHE A 49 11.29 -14.89 11.51
N THR A 50 10.87 -14.37 12.66
CA THR A 50 11.37 -13.10 13.21
C THR A 50 12.87 -13.09 13.48
N THR A 51 13.43 -14.21 13.94
CA THR A 51 14.88 -14.35 14.22
C THR A 51 15.74 -14.38 12.95
N VAL A 52 15.14 -14.69 11.80
CA VAL A 52 15.85 -14.90 10.52
C VAL A 52 15.44 -13.89 9.43
N ILE A 53 14.59 -12.92 9.76
CA ILE A 53 14.02 -11.95 8.82
C ILE A 53 15.10 -11.21 8.01
N TRP A 54 16.21 -10.88 8.66
CA TRP A 54 17.33 -10.14 8.07
C TRP A 54 18.18 -10.94 7.06
N THR A 55 17.87 -12.22 6.88
CA THR A 55 18.65 -13.11 6.00
C THR A 55 17.97 -13.28 4.64
N CYS A 56 18.75 -13.67 3.62
CA CYS A 56 18.23 -13.99 2.28
C CYS A 56 18.64 -15.42 1.84
N LYS A 57 18.73 -16.36 2.79
CA LYS A 57 19.15 -17.74 2.48
C LYS A 57 18.03 -18.49 1.75
N GLN A 58 18.43 -19.38 0.85
CA GLN A 58 17.51 -20.26 0.16
C GLN A 58 17.13 -21.47 1.04
N PRO A 59 15.88 -21.95 0.97
CA PRO A 59 14.84 -21.51 0.04
C PRO A 59 13.81 -20.55 0.65
N HIS A 60 13.62 -20.53 1.99
CA HIS A 60 12.53 -19.81 2.66
C HIS A 60 12.65 -18.29 2.60
N MET A 61 13.75 -17.73 3.10
CA MET A 61 13.88 -16.28 3.24
C MET A 61 14.12 -15.56 1.91
N ARG A 62 14.79 -16.21 0.95
CA ARG A 62 14.90 -15.67 -0.42
C ARG A 62 13.53 -15.51 -1.06
N THR A 63 12.67 -16.53 -0.95
CA THR A 63 11.29 -16.49 -1.44
C THR A 63 10.48 -15.39 -0.74
N PHE A 64 10.60 -15.26 0.59
CA PHE A 64 9.95 -14.20 1.36
C PHE A 64 10.30 -12.80 0.82
N TRP A 65 11.59 -12.51 0.63
CA TRP A 65 12.03 -11.21 0.13
C TRP A 65 11.66 -11.00 -1.34
N ALA A 66 11.73 -12.04 -2.18
CA ALA A 66 11.28 -11.93 -3.57
C ALA A 66 9.78 -11.61 -3.67
N ALA A 67 8.95 -12.26 -2.84
CA ALA A 67 7.53 -11.97 -2.76
C ALA A 67 7.26 -10.54 -2.26
N SER A 68 7.95 -10.11 -1.20
CA SER A 68 7.80 -8.78 -0.60
C SER A 68 8.23 -7.67 -1.57
N CYS A 69 9.39 -7.81 -2.21
CA CYS A 69 9.89 -6.83 -3.19
C CYS A 69 9.03 -6.75 -4.45
N GLY A 70 8.58 -7.91 -4.97
CA GLY A 70 7.66 -7.93 -6.10
C GLY A 70 6.34 -7.26 -5.77
N PHE A 71 5.81 -7.48 -4.57
CA PHE A 71 4.57 -6.87 -4.14
C PHE A 71 4.73 -5.36 -3.93
N PHE A 72 5.86 -4.94 -3.34
CA PHE A 72 6.27 -3.54 -3.19
C PHE A 72 6.27 -2.82 -4.53
N ALA A 73 6.86 -3.41 -5.57
CA ALA A 73 6.93 -2.81 -6.89
C ALA A 73 5.53 -2.53 -7.48
N THR A 74 4.56 -3.44 -7.29
CA THR A 74 3.19 -3.25 -7.79
C THR A 74 2.41 -2.18 -7.04
N PHE A 75 2.58 -2.09 -5.71
CA PHE A 75 2.01 -0.98 -4.95
C PHE A 75 2.65 0.34 -5.37
N PHE A 76 3.98 0.34 -5.56
CA PHE A 76 4.69 1.53 -5.94
C PHE A 76 4.18 2.08 -7.29
N SER A 77 4.07 1.21 -8.30
CA SER A 77 3.57 1.57 -9.63
C SER A 77 2.08 1.93 -9.63
N CYS A 78 1.26 1.29 -8.80
CA CYS A 78 -0.16 1.61 -8.65
C CYS A 78 -0.41 3.05 -8.20
N PHE A 79 0.31 3.50 -7.19
CA PHE A 79 0.08 4.83 -6.63
C PHE A 79 0.90 5.91 -7.32
N ALA A 80 1.82 5.54 -8.22
CA ALA A 80 2.70 6.48 -8.93
C ALA A 80 1.91 7.57 -9.67
N PRO A 81 0.87 7.28 -10.47
CA PRO A 81 0.06 8.32 -11.10
C PRO A 81 -0.68 9.23 -10.13
N ALA A 82 -1.05 8.74 -8.94
CA ALA A 82 -1.75 9.55 -7.93
C ALA A 82 -0.77 10.54 -7.27
N ALA A 83 0.45 10.09 -6.97
CA ALA A 83 1.48 10.93 -6.33
C ALA A 83 1.85 12.16 -7.16
N ILE A 84 1.84 12.07 -8.49
CA ILE A 84 2.14 13.17 -9.41
C ILE A 84 0.90 13.61 -10.23
N GLY A 85 -0.29 13.31 -9.75
CA GLY A 85 -1.55 13.59 -10.46
C GLY A 85 -1.76 15.08 -10.76
N SER A 86 -1.24 15.97 -9.90
CA SER A 86 -1.24 17.42 -10.08
C SER A 86 -0.46 17.89 -11.32
N TYR A 87 0.52 17.11 -11.80
CA TYR A 87 1.26 17.36 -13.03
C TYR A 87 0.56 16.75 -14.25
N ILE A 88 0.04 15.53 -14.11
CA ILE A 88 -0.62 14.80 -15.21
C ILE A 88 -1.92 15.50 -15.64
N LYS A 89 -2.70 16.03 -14.69
CA LYS A 89 -3.99 16.67 -14.97
C LYS A 89 -3.90 18.03 -15.68
N ARG A 90 -2.70 18.60 -15.82
CA ARG A 90 -2.51 19.95 -16.37
C ARG A 90 -3.03 20.07 -17.82
N PRO A 91 -3.42 21.29 -18.27
CA PRO A 91 -3.80 21.51 -19.65
C PRO A 91 -2.68 21.10 -20.62
N ALA A 92 -3.08 20.66 -21.81
CA ALA A 92 -2.13 20.39 -22.89
C ALA A 92 -1.37 21.68 -23.28
N PRO A 93 -0.06 21.60 -23.62
CA PRO A 93 0.76 20.41 -23.84
C PRO A 93 1.53 19.89 -22.60
N GLU A 94 1.46 20.59 -21.46
CA GLU A 94 2.19 20.22 -20.24
C GLU A 94 1.64 18.92 -19.61
N GLY A 95 0.32 18.72 -19.68
CA GLY A 95 -0.36 17.52 -19.19
C GLY A 95 -1.37 16.96 -20.20
N LEU A 96 -2.40 16.26 -19.69
CA LEU A 96 -3.40 15.56 -20.50
C LEU A 96 -4.78 16.24 -20.53
N ASP A 97 -4.90 17.42 -19.92
CA ASP A 97 -6.18 18.16 -19.79
C ASP A 97 -7.29 17.30 -19.17
N LEU A 98 -6.96 16.60 -18.07
CA LEU A 98 -7.88 15.69 -17.41
C LEU A 98 -8.93 16.47 -16.61
N THR A 99 -10.19 16.08 -16.77
CA THR A 99 -11.24 16.49 -15.84
C THR A 99 -11.05 15.81 -14.48
N ALA A 100 -11.62 16.41 -13.42
CA ALA A 100 -11.61 15.80 -12.09
C ALA A 100 -12.28 14.41 -12.08
N GLU A 101 -13.31 14.23 -12.91
CA GLU A 101 -14.04 12.97 -13.06
C GLU A 101 -13.18 11.89 -13.70
N GLU A 102 -12.43 12.21 -14.76
CA GLU A 102 -11.51 11.28 -15.42
C GLU A 102 -10.34 10.87 -14.52
N LEU A 103 -9.82 11.82 -13.74
CA LEU A 103 -8.79 11.53 -12.74
C LEU A 103 -9.29 10.51 -11.70
N VAL A 104 -10.49 10.74 -11.17
CA VAL A 104 -11.14 9.83 -10.21
C VAL A 104 -11.48 8.49 -10.85
N LEU A 105 -11.98 8.48 -12.09
CA LEU A 105 -12.29 7.25 -12.84
C LEU A 105 -11.04 6.39 -13.05
N GLY A 106 -9.93 6.99 -13.48
CA GLY A 106 -8.64 6.31 -13.60
C GLY A 106 -8.13 5.81 -12.24
N GLY A 107 -8.35 6.58 -11.17
CA GLY A 107 -8.13 6.15 -9.78
C GLY A 107 -8.86 4.84 -9.45
N ASN A 108 -10.18 4.85 -9.61
CA ASN A 108 -11.08 3.76 -9.28
C ASN A 108 -10.81 2.50 -10.13
N LEU A 109 -10.59 2.65 -11.44
CA LEU A 109 -10.36 1.51 -12.33
C LEU A 109 -9.07 0.76 -12.01
N ALA A 110 -8.02 1.45 -11.56
CA ALA A 110 -6.80 0.80 -11.11
C ALA A 110 -7.05 -0.15 -9.92
N VAL A 111 -7.95 0.21 -9.01
CA VAL A 111 -8.27 -0.58 -7.82
C VAL A 111 -9.31 -1.67 -8.14
N THR A 112 -10.39 -1.33 -8.84
CA THR A 112 -11.48 -2.26 -9.16
C THR A 112 -11.03 -3.39 -10.08
N GLY A 113 -10.18 -3.10 -11.06
CA GLY A 113 -9.61 -4.13 -11.94
C GLY A 113 -8.85 -5.22 -11.17
N CYS A 114 -8.22 -4.84 -10.04
CA CYS A 114 -7.52 -5.78 -9.18
C CYS A 114 -8.44 -6.83 -8.53
N ILE A 115 -9.68 -6.47 -8.16
CA ILE A 115 -10.61 -7.38 -7.45
C ILE A 115 -10.86 -8.64 -8.28
N LEU A 116 -11.23 -8.46 -9.55
CA LEU A 116 -11.46 -9.58 -10.48
C LEU A 116 -10.17 -10.37 -10.72
N MET A 117 -9.06 -9.65 -10.91
CA MET A 117 -7.77 -10.30 -11.16
C MET A 117 -7.25 -11.09 -9.96
N ARG A 118 -7.62 -10.75 -8.72
CA ARG A 118 -7.26 -11.54 -7.53
C ARG A 118 -7.94 -12.91 -7.53
N LEU A 119 -9.19 -13.03 -8.00
CA LEU A 119 -9.86 -14.31 -8.18
C LEU A 119 -9.14 -15.18 -9.23
N VAL A 120 -8.80 -14.55 -10.37
CA VAL A 120 -8.03 -15.21 -11.43
C VAL A 120 -6.64 -15.64 -10.92
N ALA A 121 -5.97 -14.79 -10.16
CA ALA A 121 -4.66 -15.06 -9.58
C ALA A 121 -4.69 -16.27 -8.64
N GLY A 122 -5.75 -16.44 -7.84
CA GLY A 122 -5.92 -17.62 -6.99
C GLY A 122 -5.95 -18.92 -7.81
N VAL A 123 -6.81 -18.96 -8.83
CA VAL A 123 -6.92 -20.11 -9.75
C VAL A 123 -5.61 -20.38 -10.49
N MET A 124 -4.88 -19.32 -10.86
CA MET A 124 -3.56 -19.44 -11.48
C MET A 124 -2.53 -20.00 -10.50
N CYS A 125 -2.48 -19.54 -9.25
CA CYS A 125 -1.56 -20.05 -8.23
C CYS A 125 -1.74 -21.55 -8.02
N ASP A 126 -2.98 -22.03 -8.00
CA ASP A 126 -3.29 -23.45 -7.86
C ASP A 126 -2.81 -24.29 -9.06
N ARG A 127 -2.88 -23.73 -10.27
CA ARG A 127 -2.53 -24.45 -11.51
C ARG A 127 -1.06 -24.40 -11.89
N MET A 128 -0.47 -23.22 -11.86
CA MET A 128 0.91 -22.99 -12.35
C MET A 128 1.91 -22.65 -11.25
N GLY A 129 1.45 -22.50 -10.01
CA GLY A 129 2.28 -22.13 -8.87
C GLY A 129 2.41 -20.61 -8.69
N ALA A 130 2.60 -20.20 -7.45
CA ALA A 130 2.62 -18.79 -7.07
C ALA A 130 3.75 -18.01 -7.76
N ARG A 131 4.95 -18.59 -7.90
CA ARG A 131 6.12 -17.96 -8.53
C ARG A 131 5.83 -17.47 -9.96
N LYS A 132 5.30 -18.35 -10.83
CA LYS A 132 4.98 -18.00 -12.22
C LYS A 132 3.82 -17.03 -12.32
N THR A 133 2.78 -17.24 -11.51
CA THR A 133 1.64 -16.31 -11.43
C THR A 133 2.13 -14.91 -11.06
N PHE A 134 3.02 -14.79 -10.07
CA PHE A 134 3.60 -13.51 -9.65
C PHE A 134 4.31 -12.79 -10.82
N ALA A 135 5.21 -13.48 -11.51
CA ALA A 135 5.96 -12.91 -12.63
C ALA A 135 5.05 -12.44 -13.77
N ILE A 136 3.98 -13.19 -14.08
CA ILE A 136 3.00 -12.81 -15.11
C ILE A 136 2.28 -11.53 -14.73
N PHE A 137 1.79 -11.41 -13.50
CA PHE A 137 1.07 -10.20 -13.07
C PHE A 137 1.96 -8.96 -13.03
N LEU A 138 3.23 -9.10 -12.64
CA LEU A 138 4.21 -8.02 -12.76
C LEU A 138 4.39 -7.59 -14.22
N ALA A 139 4.50 -8.55 -15.13
CA ALA A 139 4.67 -8.27 -16.55
C ALA A 139 3.43 -7.61 -17.18
N VAL A 140 2.21 -7.95 -16.73
CA VAL A 140 0.95 -7.31 -17.17
C VAL A 140 0.92 -5.81 -16.82
N GLY A 141 1.55 -5.41 -15.71
CA GLY A 141 1.65 -3.99 -15.34
C GLY A 141 2.61 -3.18 -16.22
N CYS A 142 3.62 -3.83 -16.83
CA CYS A 142 4.64 -3.14 -17.63
C CYS A 142 4.08 -2.38 -18.85
N PRO A 143 3.19 -2.97 -19.69
CA PRO A 143 2.52 -2.24 -20.76
C PRO A 143 1.75 -1.01 -20.28
N GLY A 144 1.12 -1.07 -19.10
CA GLY A 144 0.39 0.08 -18.53
C GLY A 144 1.33 1.25 -18.19
N MET A 145 2.50 0.98 -17.63
CA MET A 145 3.51 2.01 -17.35
C MET A 145 4.08 2.59 -18.66
N ILE A 146 4.32 1.76 -19.67
CA ILE A 146 4.77 2.21 -21.00
C ILE A 146 3.71 3.09 -21.66
N LEU A 147 2.44 2.69 -21.59
CA LEU A 147 1.33 3.49 -22.10
C LEU A 147 1.24 4.84 -21.38
N MET A 148 1.49 4.89 -20.07
CA MET A 148 1.52 6.14 -19.31
C MET A 148 2.63 7.08 -19.82
N MET A 149 3.82 6.56 -20.11
CA MET A 149 4.92 7.35 -20.69
C MET A 149 4.56 7.96 -22.05
N CYS A 150 3.76 7.26 -22.84
CA CYS A 150 3.34 7.69 -24.18
C CYS A 150 1.93 8.32 -24.22
N ALA A 151 1.30 8.57 -23.06
CA ALA A 151 -0.10 9.01 -23.01
C ALA A 151 -0.27 10.42 -23.59
N THR A 152 -1.30 10.65 -24.40
CA THR A 152 -1.56 11.95 -25.06
C THR A 152 -3.02 12.38 -24.92
N THR A 153 -3.88 11.47 -24.45
CA THR A 153 -5.31 11.69 -24.28
C THR A 153 -5.75 11.19 -22.90
N PRO A 154 -6.88 11.69 -22.37
CA PRO A 154 -7.48 11.14 -21.15
C PRO A 154 -7.76 9.64 -21.22
N GLY A 155 -8.11 9.13 -22.41
CA GLY A 155 -8.32 7.70 -22.64
C GLY A 155 -7.05 6.86 -22.43
N HIS A 156 -5.87 7.35 -22.85
CA HIS A 156 -4.60 6.68 -22.58
C HIS A 156 -4.31 6.61 -21.08
N PHE A 157 -4.59 7.68 -20.34
CA PHE A 157 -4.44 7.70 -18.88
C PHE A 157 -5.32 6.64 -18.22
N ILE A 158 -6.61 6.60 -18.54
CA ILE A 158 -7.56 5.64 -17.95
C ILE A 158 -7.16 4.19 -18.29
N GLY A 159 -6.79 3.91 -19.54
CA GLY A 159 -6.34 2.59 -19.97
C GLY A 159 -5.04 2.16 -19.28
N ALA A 160 -4.07 3.08 -19.16
CA ALA A 160 -2.82 2.82 -18.44
C ALA A 160 -3.07 2.51 -16.96
N ARG A 161 -3.94 3.29 -16.31
CA ARG A 161 -4.35 3.07 -14.91
C ARG A 161 -4.95 1.69 -14.69
N LEU A 162 -5.85 1.25 -15.57
CA LEU A 162 -6.44 -0.08 -15.50
C LEU A 162 -5.35 -1.17 -15.58
N LEU A 163 -4.46 -1.11 -16.58
CA LEU A 163 -3.41 -2.11 -16.80
C LEU A 163 -2.41 -2.19 -15.64
N ILE A 164 -1.95 -1.04 -15.13
CA ILE A 164 -1.12 -0.98 -13.92
C ILE A 164 -1.88 -1.62 -12.74
N GLY A 165 -3.17 -1.29 -12.61
CA GLY A 165 -4.09 -1.84 -11.62
C GLY A 165 -4.20 -3.36 -11.58
N LEU A 166 -4.18 -4.01 -12.75
CA LEU A 166 -4.23 -5.47 -12.83
C LEU A 166 -3.04 -6.14 -12.13
N SER A 167 -1.88 -5.48 -12.08
CA SER A 167 -0.68 -6.01 -11.43
C SER A 167 -0.79 -6.09 -9.89
N LEU A 168 -1.70 -5.33 -9.24
CA LEU A 168 -1.91 -5.43 -7.78
C LEU A 168 -2.49 -6.78 -7.36
N ALA A 169 -2.97 -7.59 -8.31
CA ALA A 169 -3.37 -8.95 -8.04
C ALA A 169 -2.19 -9.84 -7.59
N THR A 170 -0.94 -9.39 -7.72
CA THR A 170 0.26 -10.02 -7.13
C THR A 170 0.19 -10.21 -5.61
N PHE A 171 -0.71 -9.50 -4.91
CA PHE A 171 -1.03 -9.80 -3.52
C PHE A 171 -1.34 -11.29 -3.30
N VAL A 172 -2.13 -11.91 -4.19
CA VAL A 172 -2.53 -13.31 -4.05
C VAL A 172 -1.35 -14.28 -4.15
N PRO A 173 -0.53 -14.27 -5.23
CA PRO A 173 0.66 -15.11 -5.27
C PRO A 173 1.65 -14.76 -4.15
N CYS A 174 1.75 -13.51 -3.69
CA CYS A 174 2.56 -13.18 -2.51
C CYS A 174 2.12 -13.97 -1.27
N GLN A 175 0.82 -13.92 -0.96
CA GLN A 175 0.25 -14.64 0.20
C GLN A 175 0.36 -16.16 0.05
N VAL A 176 0.02 -16.70 -1.12
CA VAL A 176 0.12 -18.15 -1.39
C VAL A 176 1.57 -18.62 -1.26
N TRP A 177 2.52 -17.87 -1.82
CA TRP A 177 3.93 -18.29 -1.80
C TRP A 177 4.51 -18.26 -0.39
N VAL A 178 4.22 -17.22 0.40
CA VAL A 178 4.70 -17.14 1.79
C VAL A 178 4.08 -18.26 2.65
N THR A 179 2.76 -18.49 2.56
CA THR A 179 2.09 -19.56 3.33
C THR A 179 2.58 -20.98 2.98
N GLN A 180 3.12 -21.18 1.78
CA GLN A 180 3.72 -22.45 1.37
C GLN A 180 5.09 -22.70 1.99
N PHE A 181 5.79 -21.68 2.47
CA PHE A 181 7.15 -21.78 3.02
C PHE A 181 7.21 -21.65 4.55
N PHE A 182 6.19 -21.11 5.21
CA PHE A 182 6.20 -20.89 6.66
C PHE A 182 5.15 -21.73 7.40
N ASP A 183 5.54 -22.27 8.56
CA ASP A 183 4.67 -23.08 9.40
C ASP A 183 3.53 -22.27 10.01
N LYS A 184 2.40 -22.94 10.30
CA LYS A 184 1.19 -22.34 10.90
C LYS A 184 1.46 -21.57 12.20
N LYS A 185 2.50 -21.92 12.95
CA LYS A 185 2.91 -21.21 14.18
C LYS A 185 3.46 -19.81 13.95
N VAL A 186 4.07 -19.56 12.79
CA VAL A 186 4.71 -18.27 12.43
C VAL A 186 4.13 -17.64 11.17
N VAL A 187 3.11 -18.28 10.58
CA VAL A 187 2.52 -17.86 9.31
C VAL A 187 1.90 -16.47 9.41
N GLY A 188 1.31 -16.10 10.56
CA GLY A 188 0.71 -14.79 10.76
C GLY A 188 1.73 -13.67 10.68
N GLY A 189 2.86 -13.82 11.37
CA GLY A 189 4.00 -12.90 11.28
C GLY A 189 4.59 -12.83 9.87
N ALA A 190 4.79 -13.98 9.21
CA ALA A 190 5.40 -14.02 7.88
C ALA A 190 4.51 -13.38 6.80
N THR A 191 3.22 -13.72 6.73
CA THR A 191 2.30 -13.20 5.70
C THR A 191 2.00 -11.73 5.89
N SER A 192 1.81 -11.29 7.14
CA SER A 192 1.58 -9.88 7.48
C SER A 192 2.79 -9.01 7.22
N THR A 193 4.00 -9.52 7.46
CA THR A 193 5.21 -8.76 7.14
C THR A 193 5.44 -8.67 5.65
N ALA A 194 5.24 -9.76 4.89
CA ALA A 194 5.36 -9.70 3.43
C ALA A 194 4.34 -8.74 2.81
N ALA A 195 3.08 -8.77 3.29
CA ALA A 195 2.06 -7.83 2.88
C ALA A 195 2.37 -6.40 3.30
N GLY A 196 2.85 -6.19 4.53
CA GLY A 196 3.20 -4.87 5.06
C GLY A 196 4.32 -4.22 4.27
N TRP A 197 5.38 -4.98 4.00
CA TRP A 197 6.45 -4.52 3.11
C TRP A 197 5.95 -4.23 1.70
N GLY A 198 5.07 -5.07 1.14
CA GLY A 198 4.50 -4.76 -0.16
C GLY A 198 3.64 -3.48 -0.17
N ASN A 199 2.73 -3.34 0.79
CA ASN A 199 1.85 -2.16 0.87
C ASN A 199 2.62 -0.88 1.21
N ALA A 200 3.78 -0.98 1.87
CA ALA A 200 4.68 0.16 2.07
C ALA A 200 5.13 0.80 0.75
N GLY A 201 5.10 0.05 -0.37
CA GLY A 201 5.34 0.59 -1.71
C GLY A 201 4.51 1.82 -2.02
N GLY A 202 3.24 1.87 -1.60
CA GLY A 202 2.37 3.03 -1.80
C GLY A 202 2.86 4.27 -1.02
N GLY A 203 3.34 4.09 0.21
CA GLY A 203 3.90 5.19 1.01
C GLY A 203 5.22 5.71 0.45
N PHE A 204 6.10 4.82 0.02
CA PHE A 204 7.35 5.20 -0.64
C PHE A 204 7.11 5.94 -1.95
N THR A 205 6.06 5.60 -2.70
CA THR A 205 5.68 6.35 -3.89
C THR A 205 5.37 7.80 -3.59
N LEU A 206 4.59 8.06 -2.52
CA LEU A 206 4.24 9.43 -2.12
C LEU A 206 5.47 10.23 -1.70
N LEU A 207 6.48 9.58 -1.09
CA LEU A 207 7.76 10.22 -0.76
C LEU A 207 8.65 10.49 -1.99
N ILE A 208 8.74 9.51 -2.90
CA ILE A 208 9.77 9.51 -3.95
C ILE A 208 9.29 10.19 -5.22
N MET A 209 8.06 9.93 -5.68
CA MET A 209 7.63 10.36 -7.01
C MET A 209 7.54 11.89 -7.15
N GLY A 210 7.06 12.59 -6.12
CA GLY A 210 7.02 14.06 -6.12
C GLY A 210 8.42 14.67 -6.21
N GLN A 211 9.38 14.15 -5.43
CA GLN A 211 10.77 14.61 -5.45
C GLN A 211 11.47 14.27 -6.76
N LEU A 212 11.21 13.07 -7.31
CA LEU A 212 11.71 12.67 -8.62
C LEU A 212 11.19 13.58 -9.73
N MET A 213 9.92 13.98 -9.66
CA MET A 213 9.32 14.89 -10.63
C MET A 213 10.01 16.26 -10.64
N LEU A 214 10.34 16.81 -9.47
CA LEU A 214 11.07 18.08 -9.37
C LEU A 214 12.48 17.97 -9.94
N PHE A 215 13.22 16.94 -9.54
CA PHE A 215 14.56 16.70 -10.05
C PHE A 215 14.58 16.59 -11.58
N LEU A 216 13.61 15.85 -12.14
CA LEU A 216 13.49 15.70 -13.59
C LEU A 216 13.05 16.99 -14.25
N ARG A 217 12.13 17.77 -13.67
CA ARG A 217 11.72 19.09 -14.18
C ARG A 217 12.91 20.03 -14.28
N ASP A 218 13.71 20.11 -13.23
CA ASP A 218 14.85 21.02 -13.17
C ASP A 218 15.97 20.58 -14.13
N SER A 219 16.04 19.28 -14.43
CA SER A 219 17.01 18.71 -15.38
C SER A 219 16.58 18.84 -16.85
N THR A 220 15.29 18.65 -17.17
CA THR A 220 14.80 18.66 -18.55
C THR A 220 14.31 20.04 -19.01
N GLY A 221 13.84 20.88 -18.09
CA GLY A 221 13.13 22.12 -18.39
C GLY A 221 11.72 21.91 -18.99
N ASP A 222 11.26 20.66 -19.12
CA ASP A 222 9.98 20.30 -19.74
C ASP A 222 9.16 19.40 -18.81
N ILE A 223 8.07 19.96 -18.29
CA ILE A 223 7.14 19.30 -17.37
C ILE A 223 6.51 18.06 -18.01
N SER A 224 6.14 18.13 -19.29
CA SER A 224 5.48 17.03 -20.01
C SER A 224 6.41 15.83 -20.11
N LEU A 225 7.68 16.07 -20.46
CA LEU A 225 8.69 15.02 -20.49
C LEU A 225 8.99 14.47 -19.09
N SER A 226 9.08 15.32 -18.07
CA SER A 226 9.46 14.90 -16.71
C SER A 226 8.49 13.91 -16.08
N TRP A 227 7.17 14.15 -16.15
CA TRP A 227 6.21 13.24 -15.53
C TRP A 227 6.14 11.90 -16.25
N ARG A 228 6.39 11.87 -17.56
CA ARG A 228 6.49 10.64 -18.35
C ARG A 228 7.70 9.82 -17.91
N VAL A 229 8.87 10.45 -17.85
CA VAL A 229 10.12 9.78 -17.47
C VAL A 229 10.11 9.26 -16.04
N CYS A 230 9.30 9.85 -15.13
CA CYS A 230 9.09 9.30 -13.78
C CYS A 230 8.65 7.82 -13.79
N PHE A 231 7.92 7.37 -14.81
CA PHE A 231 7.44 5.99 -14.91
C PHE A 231 8.51 4.96 -15.31
N ILE A 232 9.72 5.39 -15.66
CA ILE A 232 10.86 4.48 -15.86
C ILE A 232 11.23 3.79 -14.55
N LEU A 233 11.19 4.52 -13.42
CA LEU A 233 11.51 3.96 -12.10
C LEU A 233 10.62 2.75 -11.74
N PRO A 234 9.28 2.86 -11.69
CA PRO A 234 8.42 1.70 -11.40
C PRO A 234 8.55 0.59 -12.45
N LEU A 235 8.82 0.92 -13.72
CA LEU A 235 9.05 -0.08 -14.76
C LEU A 235 10.30 -0.93 -14.48
N VAL A 236 11.42 -0.29 -14.12
CA VAL A 236 12.66 -0.97 -13.74
C VAL A 236 12.44 -1.82 -12.49
N MET A 237 11.69 -1.33 -11.50
CA MET A 237 11.36 -2.10 -10.29
C MET A 237 10.59 -3.39 -10.62
N HIS A 238 9.63 -3.34 -11.56
CA HIS A 238 8.92 -4.54 -12.02
C HIS A 238 9.88 -5.53 -12.70
N ILE A 239 10.75 -5.06 -13.60
CA ILE A 239 11.69 -5.93 -14.33
C ILE A 239 12.67 -6.62 -13.37
N LEU A 240 13.27 -5.86 -12.44
CA LEU A 240 14.18 -6.41 -11.43
C LEU A 240 13.46 -7.40 -10.50
N SER A 241 12.22 -7.11 -10.13
CA SER A 241 11.41 -8.02 -9.31
C SER A 241 11.10 -9.32 -10.05
N ILE A 242 10.77 -9.27 -11.35
CA ILE A 242 10.57 -10.46 -12.19
C ILE A 242 11.85 -11.30 -12.20
N ILE A 243 13.01 -10.69 -12.45
CA ILE A 243 14.30 -11.41 -12.45
C ILE A 243 14.53 -12.08 -11.09
N PHE A 244 14.32 -11.36 -9.99
CA PHE A 244 14.53 -11.90 -8.65
C PHE A 244 13.58 -13.07 -8.33
N ILE A 245 12.30 -12.95 -8.67
CA ILE A 245 11.29 -14.01 -8.49
C ILE A 245 11.64 -15.26 -9.30
N MET A 246 12.11 -15.10 -10.54
CA MET A 246 12.48 -16.21 -11.39
C MET A 246 13.68 -17.00 -10.86
N CYS A 247 14.56 -16.37 -10.06
CA CYS A 247 15.67 -17.03 -9.38
C CYS A 247 15.28 -17.80 -8.10
N CYS A 248 14.02 -17.79 -7.68
CA CYS A 248 13.54 -18.45 -6.46
C CYS A 248 12.88 -19.81 -6.75
N ARG A 249 12.60 -20.60 -5.69
CA ARG A 249 11.97 -21.93 -5.80
C ARG A 249 10.45 -21.86 -5.67
N ASP A 250 9.72 -22.80 -6.27
CA ASP A 250 8.25 -22.86 -6.15
C ASP A 250 7.80 -23.37 -4.77
N LEU A 251 8.48 -24.39 -4.24
CA LEU A 251 8.25 -25.00 -2.92
C LEU A 251 9.59 -25.12 -2.17
N PRO A 252 9.59 -25.36 -0.84
CA PRO A 252 10.82 -25.59 -0.09
C PRO A 252 11.71 -26.68 -0.72
N ASP A 253 11.09 -27.75 -1.20
CA ASP A 253 11.75 -28.91 -1.80
C ASP A 253 12.26 -28.73 -3.22
N GLY A 254 11.83 -27.70 -3.94
CA GLY A 254 12.23 -27.53 -5.33
C GLY A 254 11.23 -26.81 -6.21
N SER A 255 11.53 -26.77 -7.51
CA SER A 255 10.62 -26.27 -8.54
C SER A 255 9.58 -27.35 -8.87
N TYR A 256 8.39 -26.92 -9.31
CA TYR A 256 7.32 -27.85 -9.67
C TYR A 256 7.77 -28.88 -10.72
N LYS A 257 8.60 -28.47 -11.70
CA LYS A 257 9.09 -29.36 -12.76
C LYS A 257 9.94 -30.50 -12.20
N ASP A 258 10.78 -30.21 -11.22
CA ASP A 258 11.72 -31.17 -10.62
C ASP A 258 10.96 -32.12 -9.68
N LEU A 259 9.97 -31.60 -8.97
CA LEU A 259 9.07 -32.36 -8.10
C LEU A 259 8.13 -33.29 -8.88
N GLU A 260 7.68 -32.86 -10.07
CA GLU A 260 6.89 -33.71 -10.97
C GLU A 260 7.75 -34.82 -11.59
N THR A 261 9.00 -34.52 -11.93
CA THR A 261 9.92 -35.49 -12.54
C THR A 261 10.41 -36.53 -11.53
N SER A 262 10.59 -36.14 -10.27
CA SER A 262 10.92 -37.05 -9.16
C SER A 262 9.72 -37.86 -8.65
N GLY A 263 8.49 -37.56 -9.10
CA GLY A 263 7.27 -38.19 -8.62
C GLY A 263 6.81 -37.74 -7.23
N ALA A 264 7.58 -36.89 -6.54
CA ALA A 264 7.24 -36.31 -5.24
C ALA A 264 5.98 -35.41 -5.30
N LYS A 265 5.64 -34.92 -6.49
CA LYS A 265 4.40 -34.19 -6.76
C LYS A 265 3.71 -34.75 -8.00
N GLN A 266 2.50 -35.26 -7.84
CA GLN A 266 1.67 -35.63 -8.99
C GLN A 266 1.14 -34.38 -9.69
N LYS A 267 1.11 -34.38 -11.03
CA LYS A 267 0.42 -33.35 -11.81
C LYS A 267 -1.02 -33.26 -11.33
N ALA A 268 -1.49 -32.06 -11.04
CA ALA A 268 -2.88 -31.83 -10.69
C ALA A 268 -3.77 -32.28 -11.86
N LYS A 269 -4.38 -33.48 -11.76
CA LYS A 269 -5.46 -33.88 -12.65
C LYS A 269 -6.64 -32.92 -12.41
N GLY A 270 -7.26 -32.46 -13.49
CA GLY A 270 -8.13 -31.27 -13.52
C GLY A 270 -9.31 -31.22 -12.54
N LYS A 271 -9.92 -30.01 -12.51
CA LYS A 271 -11.04 -29.47 -11.68
C LYS A 271 -10.72 -28.83 -10.33
N LEU A 272 -9.52 -28.99 -9.77
CA LEU A 272 -9.21 -28.50 -8.42
C LEU A 272 -9.39 -26.98 -8.19
N GLY A 273 -9.07 -26.13 -9.17
CA GLY A 273 -9.16 -24.66 -9.00
C GLY A 273 -10.58 -24.09 -8.95
N GLY A 274 -11.56 -24.78 -9.55
CA GLY A 274 -12.98 -24.36 -9.48
C GLY A 274 -13.61 -24.79 -8.16
N ASP A 275 -13.25 -25.98 -7.67
CA ASP A 275 -13.81 -26.56 -6.45
C ASP A 275 -13.41 -25.76 -5.20
N VAL A 276 -12.18 -25.25 -5.13
CA VAL A 276 -11.73 -24.38 -4.02
C VAL A 276 -12.49 -23.05 -4.01
N ALA A 277 -12.72 -22.45 -5.17
CA ALA A 277 -13.51 -21.22 -5.28
C ALA A 277 -14.97 -21.44 -4.83
N ILE A 278 -15.59 -22.56 -5.24
CA ILE A 278 -16.95 -22.95 -4.81
C ILE A 278 -17.01 -23.15 -3.29
N ILE A 279 -16.02 -23.82 -2.70
CA ILE A 279 -15.92 -23.98 -1.24
C ILE A 279 -15.78 -22.62 -0.54
N GLY A 280 -14.99 -21.71 -1.12
CA GLY A 280 -14.84 -20.34 -0.60
C GLY A 280 -16.17 -19.57 -0.58
N PHE A 281 -16.89 -19.55 -1.70
CA PHE A 281 -18.15 -18.82 -1.83
C PHE A 281 -19.30 -19.41 -1.00
N THR A 282 -19.24 -20.71 -0.68
CA THR A 282 -20.24 -21.38 0.16
C THR A 282 -19.95 -21.26 1.66
N ASN A 283 -18.75 -20.79 2.05
CA ASN A 283 -18.38 -20.67 3.45
C ASN A 283 -18.81 -19.31 4.04
N VAL A 284 -19.76 -19.33 4.99
CA VAL A 284 -20.25 -18.14 5.69
C VAL A 284 -19.11 -17.40 6.42
N ASN A 285 -18.18 -18.13 7.03
CA ASN A 285 -17.06 -17.50 7.74
C ASN A 285 -16.13 -16.74 6.78
N ALA A 286 -16.00 -17.19 5.52
CA ALA A 286 -15.22 -16.49 4.51
C ALA A 286 -15.87 -15.14 4.14
N TRP A 287 -17.20 -15.08 4.07
CA TRP A 287 -17.94 -13.83 3.83
C TRP A 287 -17.85 -12.85 4.99
N ILE A 288 -17.97 -13.33 6.24
CA ILE A 288 -17.78 -12.48 7.42
C ILE A 288 -16.39 -11.82 7.38
N MET A 289 -15.37 -12.61 7.08
CA MET A 289 -13.99 -12.14 7.01
C MET A 289 -13.71 -11.25 5.81
N CYS A 290 -14.40 -11.48 4.69
CA CYS A 290 -14.39 -10.60 3.53
C CYS A 290 -14.94 -9.21 3.90
N MET A 291 -16.07 -9.17 4.62
CA MET A 291 -16.67 -7.90 5.07
C MET A 291 -15.77 -7.17 6.06
N THR A 292 -15.27 -7.85 7.10
CA THR A 292 -14.41 -7.22 8.11
C THR A 292 -13.10 -6.75 7.51
N TYR A 293 -12.49 -7.51 6.60
CA TYR A 293 -11.27 -7.10 5.92
C TYR A 293 -11.53 -5.94 4.95
N GLY A 294 -12.67 -5.94 4.26
CA GLY A 294 -13.10 -4.83 3.41
C GLY A 294 -13.24 -3.51 4.17
N LEU A 295 -13.66 -3.56 5.44
CA LEU A 295 -13.73 -2.39 6.30
C LEU A 295 -12.33 -1.87 6.69
N CYS A 296 -11.33 -2.73 6.90
CA CYS A 296 -9.97 -2.27 7.20
C CYS A 296 -9.21 -1.84 5.94
N PHE A 297 -9.01 -2.77 5.00
CA PHE A 297 -8.21 -2.55 3.80
C PHE A 297 -8.88 -1.55 2.84
N GLY A 298 -10.21 -1.49 2.82
CA GLY A 298 -10.93 -0.45 2.06
C GLY A 298 -10.69 0.95 2.60
N ILE A 299 -10.62 1.10 3.94
CA ILE A 299 -10.23 2.35 4.58
C ILE A 299 -8.78 2.69 4.23
N GLU A 300 -7.85 1.74 4.30
CA GLU A 300 -6.45 1.96 3.91
C GLU A 300 -6.33 2.50 2.48
N LEU A 301 -6.98 1.83 1.52
CA LEU A 301 -6.96 2.25 0.12
C LEU A 301 -7.59 3.63 -0.09
N THR A 302 -8.63 3.96 0.66
CA THR A 302 -9.28 5.27 0.60
C THR A 302 -8.35 6.36 1.12
N MET A 303 -7.74 6.13 2.29
CA MET A 303 -6.79 7.05 2.90
C MET A 303 -5.58 7.26 1.99
N ASN A 304 -4.97 6.19 1.46
CA ASN A 304 -3.81 6.31 0.56
C ASN A 304 -4.09 7.12 -0.72
N ASN A 305 -5.33 7.09 -1.22
CA ASN A 305 -5.70 7.85 -2.42
C ASN A 305 -6.14 9.29 -2.14
N ARG A 306 -6.57 9.61 -0.91
CA ARG A 306 -7.19 10.91 -0.58
C ARG A 306 -6.40 11.76 0.39
N LEU A 307 -5.45 11.18 1.13
CA LEU A 307 -4.77 11.89 2.21
C LEU A 307 -3.84 12.99 1.68
N THR A 308 -3.17 12.78 0.54
CA THR A 308 -2.39 13.83 -0.13
C THR A 308 -3.30 14.98 -0.59
N ASP A 309 -4.39 14.67 -1.30
CA ASP A 309 -5.40 15.66 -1.72
C ASP A 309 -5.99 16.41 -0.52
N TYR A 310 -6.14 15.75 0.62
CA TYR A 310 -6.64 16.36 1.84
C TYR A 310 -5.65 17.41 2.39
N PHE A 311 -4.36 17.09 2.47
CA PHE A 311 -3.34 18.06 2.88
C PHE A 311 -3.14 19.19 1.87
N GLU A 312 -3.32 18.92 0.57
CA GLU A 312 -3.29 19.96 -0.46
C GLU A 312 -4.49 20.90 -0.37
N ASN A 313 -5.71 20.37 -0.40
CA ASN A 313 -6.92 21.20 -0.57
C ASN A 313 -7.48 21.74 0.75
N TYR A 314 -7.29 21.05 1.88
CA TYR A 314 -7.83 21.49 3.18
C TYR A 314 -6.80 22.26 4.00
N PHE A 315 -5.51 21.90 3.91
CA PHE A 315 -4.42 22.56 4.62
C PHE A 315 -3.60 23.52 3.74
N GLY A 316 -3.89 23.61 2.44
CA GLY A 316 -3.21 24.49 1.50
C GLY A 316 -1.73 24.16 1.28
N LEU A 317 -1.30 22.94 1.60
CA LEU A 317 0.10 22.55 1.53
C LEU A 317 0.49 22.25 0.08
N PRO A 318 1.70 22.65 -0.35
CA PRO A 318 2.19 22.26 -1.67
C PRO A 318 2.40 20.74 -1.74
N ASN A 319 2.28 20.17 -2.94
CA ASN A 319 2.40 18.71 -3.18
C ASN A 319 3.69 18.12 -2.58
N GLU A 320 4.78 18.90 -2.55
CA GLU A 320 6.05 18.48 -1.96
C GLU A 320 5.99 18.20 -0.46
N GLN A 321 5.11 18.89 0.26
CA GLN A 321 4.91 18.74 1.69
C GLN A 321 3.73 17.80 1.98
N ALA A 322 2.65 17.91 1.20
CA ALA A 322 1.48 17.06 1.34
C ALA A 322 1.79 15.57 1.09
N GLY A 323 2.67 15.26 0.12
CA GLY A 323 3.09 13.89 -0.20
C GLY A 323 3.73 13.16 1.00
N PRO A 324 4.81 13.70 1.60
CA PRO A 324 5.42 13.13 2.80
C PRO A 324 4.49 13.01 4.00
N LEU A 325 3.61 13.99 4.21
CA LEU A 325 2.61 13.93 5.28
C LEU A 325 1.59 12.81 5.04
N GLY A 326 1.09 12.67 3.80
CA GLY A 326 0.24 11.55 3.40
C GLY A 326 0.95 10.19 3.54
N ALA A 327 2.24 10.13 3.21
CA ALA A 327 3.04 8.92 3.33
C ALA A 327 3.14 8.41 4.77
N THR A 328 3.01 9.26 5.80
CA THR A 328 3.06 8.82 7.21
C THR A 328 2.00 7.76 7.53
N PHE A 329 0.81 7.88 6.95
CA PHE A 329 -0.23 6.86 7.08
C PHE A 329 0.20 5.55 6.44
N SER A 330 0.61 5.59 5.17
CA SER A 330 0.97 4.37 4.41
C SER A 330 2.27 3.71 4.88
N LEU A 331 3.23 4.46 5.42
CA LEU A 331 4.52 3.92 5.86
C LEU A 331 4.41 3.09 7.15
N MET A 332 3.34 3.26 7.93
CA MET A 332 3.07 2.37 9.06
C MET A 332 2.91 0.91 8.63
N ASN A 333 2.65 0.65 7.34
CA ASN A 333 2.64 -0.67 6.72
C ASN A 333 3.90 -1.49 7.01
N LEU A 334 5.06 -0.84 7.14
CA LEU A 334 6.34 -1.48 7.44
C LEU A 334 6.35 -2.23 8.77
N PHE A 335 5.58 -1.76 9.76
CA PHE A 335 5.67 -2.24 11.15
C PHE A 335 4.33 -2.68 11.70
N ALA A 336 3.30 -1.83 11.62
CA ALA A 336 2.04 -2.05 12.31
C ALA A 336 1.30 -3.28 11.76
N ARG A 337 1.39 -3.54 10.45
CA ARG A 337 0.82 -4.77 9.87
C ARG A 337 1.51 -6.02 10.39
N SER A 338 2.83 -6.02 10.48
CA SER A 338 3.60 -7.09 11.12
C SER A 338 3.23 -7.26 12.59
N TRP A 339 3.06 -6.16 13.34
CA TRP A 339 2.64 -6.23 14.74
C TRP A 339 1.28 -6.91 14.90
N GLY A 340 0.32 -6.67 14.00
CA GLY A 340 -0.95 -7.39 13.97
C GLY A 340 -0.77 -8.90 13.79
N GLY A 341 0.06 -9.34 12.83
CA GLY A 341 0.32 -10.75 12.62
C GLY A 341 1.06 -11.43 13.78
N LEU A 342 2.05 -10.74 14.37
CA LEU A 342 2.77 -11.22 15.55
C LEU A 342 1.86 -11.30 16.78
N LEU A 343 0.97 -10.31 16.98
CA LEU A 343 -0.05 -10.35 18.02
C LEU A 343 -0.99 -11.54 17.81
N SER A 344 -1.39 -11.81 16.56
CA SER A 344 -2.20 -12.97 16.20
C SER A 344 -1.52 -14.28 16.61
N ASP A 345 -0.24 -14.46 16.25
CA ASP A 345 0.52 -15.68 16.57
C ASP A 345 0.74 -15.84 18.08
N TRP A 346 0.99 -14.74 18.80
CA TRP A 346 1.11 -14.73 20.26
C TRP A 346 -0.20 -15.09 20.97
N CYS A 347 -1.32 -14.52 20.53
CA CYS A 347 -2.65 -14.85 21.07
C CYS A 347 -3.01 -16.31 20.78
N ALA A 348 -2.61 -16.84 19.62
CA ALA A 348 -2.83 -18.23 19.26
C ALA A 348 -2.06 -19.21 20.13
N ALA A 349 -0.82 -18.88 20.48
CA ALA A 349 0.01 -19.71 21.36
C ALA A 349 -0.60 -19.85 22.77
N ARG A 350 -1.34 -18.83 23.25
CA ARG A 350 -1.91 -18.79 24.61
C ARG A 350 -3.36 -19.26 24.68
N TRP A 351 -4.19 -18.84 23.73
CA TRP A 351 -5.64 -19.01 23.77
C TRP A 351 -6.22 -19.61 22.48
N GLY A 352 -5.37 -20.13 21.59
CA GLY A 352 -5.78 -20.74 20.32
C GLY A 352 -6.54 -19.77 19.41
N LEU A 353 -7.46 -20.31 18.61
CA LEU A 353 -8.23 -19.52 17.63
C LEU A 353 -9.10 -18.43 18.29
N ARG A 354 -9.65 -18.69 19.48
CA ARG A 354 -10.43 -17.69 20.24
C ARG A 354 -9.59 -16.46 20.57
N GLY A 355 -8.32 -16.64 20.93
CA GLY A 355 -7.39 -15.55 21.16
C GLY A 355 -7.18 -14.68 19.92
N ARG A 356 -7.00 -15.29 18.75
CA ARG A 356 -6.85 -14.55 17.48
C ARG A 356 -8.08 -13.70 17.16
N LEU A 357 -9.28 -14.25 17.35
CA LEU A 357 -10.54 -13.57 17.09
C LEU A 357 -10.76 -12.37 18.03
N TRP A 358 -10.46 -12.52 19.32
CA TRP A 358 -10.55 -11.42 20.28
C TRP A 358 -9.57 -10.29 19.96
N ALA A 359 -8.32 -10.62 19.62
CA ALA A 359 -7.34 -9.61 19.23
C ALA A 359 -7.79 -8.84 17.98
N MET A 360 -8.32 -9.55 16.97
CA MET A 360 -8.89 -8.96 15.76
C MET A 360 -10.04 -8.00 16.08
N TRP A 361 -11.01 -8.45 16.88
CA TRP A 361 -12.16 -7.64 17.26
C TRP A 361 -11.76 -6.38 18.03
N ILE A 362 -10.86 -6.48 19.01
CA ILE A 362 -10.39 -5.32 19.80
C ILE A 362 -9.72 -4.30 18.88
N MET A 363 -8.80 -4.73 18.02
CA MET A 363 -8.09 -3.80 17.11
C MET A 363 -9.03 -3.12 16.12
N GLN A 364 -10.03 -3.85 15.62
CA GLN A 364 -11.03 -3.29 14.70
C GLN A 364 -11.99 -2.30 15.39
N VAL A 365 -12.30 -2.50 16.67
CA VAL A 365 -13.03 -1.50 17.46
C VAL A 365 -12.18 -0.24 17.67
N CYS A 366 -10.90 -0.38 18.00
CA CYS A 366 -9.99 0.75 18.12
C CYS A 366 -9.83 1.52 16.80
N GLU A 367 -9.75 0.81 15.67
CA GLU A 367 -9.77 1.39 14.33
C GLU A 367 -11.03 2.26 14.11
N GLY A 368 -12.22 1.74 14.41
CA GLY A 368 -13.47 2.49 14.27
C GLY A 368 -13.53 3.73 15.17
N LEU A 369 -13.05 3.63 16.41
CA LEU A 369 -12.96 4.77 17.33
C LEU A 369 -11.99 5.84 16.80
N MET A 370 -10.85 5.44 16.23
CA MET A 370 -9.88 6.36 15.66
C MET A 370 -10.37 7.01 14.36
N CYS A 371 -11.21 6.33 13.58
CA CYS A 371 -11.88 6.92 12.43
C CYS A 371 -12.77 8.11 12.87
N ILE A 372 -13.55 7.92 13.94
CA ILE A 372 -14.37 8.99 14.54
C ILE A 372 -13.47 10.11 15.08
N ALA A 373 -12.40 9.76 15.82
CA ALA A 373 -11.48 10.74 16.40
C ALA A 373 -10.82 11.61 15.32
N THR A 374 -10.39 11.02 14.21
CA THR A 374 -9.76 11.74 13.09
C THR A 374 -10.72 12.75 12.47
N GLY A 375 -12.00 12.39 12.28
CA GLY A 375 -13.02 13.32 11.80
C GLY A 375 -13.34 14.43 12.82
N ALA A 376 -13.30 14.12 14.13
CA ALA A 376 -13.60 15.06 15.19
C ALA A 376 -12.58 16.22 15.29
N VAL A 377 -11.32 16.01 14.91
CA VAL A 377 -10.28 17.05 14.95
C VAL A 377 -10.66 18.26 14.10
N THR A 378 -11.30 18.04 12.95
CA THR A 378 -11.61 19.12 12.00
C THR A 378 -13.10 19.45 11.91
N MET A 379 -13.95 18.84 12.73
CA MET A 379 -15.41 18.93 12.62
C MET A 379 -15.97 20.34 12.89
N ASN A 380 -15.25 21.17 13.63
CA ASN A 380 -15.68 22.54 13.98
C ASN A 380 -15.27 23.61 12.94
N TYR A 381 -14.49 23.22 11.93
CA TYR A 381 -13.94 24.13 10.93
C TYR A 381 -14.60 23.91 9.57
N ASP A 382 -14.67 24.96 8.75
CA ASP A 382 -15.27 24.86 7.43
C ASP A 382 -14.26 24.28 6.42
N GLY A 383 -14.76 23.43 5.52
CA GLY A 383 -13.97 22.77 4.48
C GLY A 383 -14.37 23.21 3.07
N PRO A 384 -13.51 22.99 2.06
CA PRO A 384 -13.72 23.39 0.66
C PRO A 384 -14.99 22.86 0.01
N HIS A 385 -15.50 21.71 0.46
CA HIS A 385 -16.64 21.01 -0.16
C HIS A 385 -17.89 20.90 0.75
N MET A 386 -18.01 21.73 1.79
CA MET A 386 -19.14 21.62 2.71
C MET A 386 -20.48 22.09 2.08
N PRO A 387 -21.58 21.32 2.21
CA PRO A 387 -22.92 21.71 1.74
C PRO A 387 -23.56 22.86 2.53
N LYS A 388 -22.89 23.36 3.58
CA LYS A 388 -23.31 24.52 4.38
C LYS A 388 -23.43 25.81 3.57
N TYR A 389 -22.79 25.87 2.42
CA TYR A 389 -22.94 26.97 1.47
C TYR A 389 -23.86 26.50 0.35
N ASN A 390 -25.14 26.86 0.45
CA ASN A 390 -26.01 26.81 -0.71
C ASN A 390 -25.88 28.16 -1.42
N PRO A 391 -25.14 28.23 -2.54
CA PRO A 391 -24.91 29.50 -3.22
C PRO A 391 -26.21 30.17 -3.71
N ILE A 392 -27.35 29.48 -3.72
CA ILE A 392 -28.64 30.05 -4.10
C ILE A 392 -29.43 30.54 -2.87
N LYS A 393 -29.30 29.90 -1.70
CA LYS A 393 -30.07 30.26 -0.48
C LYS A 393 -29.38 31.28 0.43
N ASP A 394 -28.04 31.30 0.46
CA ASP A 394 -27.29 32.10 1.45
C ASP A 394 -26.86 33.48 0.93
N GLY A 395 -27.40 33.92 -0.21
CA GLY A 395 -27.12 35.25 -0.79
C GLY A 395 -25.67 35.45 -1.25
N LEU A 396 -24.87 34.38 -1.26
CA LEU A 396 -23.52 34.40 -1.81
C LEU A 396 -23.63 34.17 -3.31
N PRO A 397 -22.87 34.91 -4.14
CA PRO A 397 -23.09 34.88 -5.57
C PRO A 397 -22.97 33.45 -6.11
N THR A 398 -23.99 33.01 -6.84
CA THR A 398 -24.07 31.75 -7.62
C THR A 398 -22.98 31.63 -8.70
N SER A 399 -22.14 32.66 -8.82
CA SER A 399 -20.83 32.63 -9.42
C SER A 399 -19.81 33.07 -8.37
N VAL A 400 -18.97 32.15 -7.88
CA VAL A 400 -17.67 32.52 -7.28
C VAL A 400 -16.97 33.38 -8.33
N GLY A 401 -16.90 34.68 -8.10
CA GLY A 401 -16.54 35.68 -9.10
C GLY A 401 -15.91 36.85 -8.38
N LYS A 402 -14.83 36.58 -7.68
CA LYS A 402 -13.94 37.62 -7.18
C LYS A 402 -12.55 37.34 -7.69
N ILE A 403 -11.92 38.43 -8.09
CA ILE A 403 -10.48 38.54 -8.30
C ILE A 403 -9.78 37.82 -7.13
N VAL A 404 -8.92 36.86 -7.44
CA VAL A 404 -8.24 36.09 -6.40
C VAL A 404 -7.18 37.00 -5.78
N ASN A 405 -7.49 37.50 -4.60
CA ASN A 405 -6.54 38.21 -3.77
C ASN A 405 -5.82 37.17 -2.91
N GLY A 406 -4.63 36.76 -3.35
CA GLY A 406 -3.76 35.91 -2.55
C GLY A 406 -2.88 36.78 -1.66
N THR A 407 -2.59 36.25 -0.48
CA THR A 407 -1.69 36.88 0.47
C THR A 407 -0.59 35.87 0.78
N TRP A 408 0.65 36.21 0.46
CA TRP A 408 1.82 35.42 0.82
C TRP A 408 2.47 36.06 2.04
N ASP A 409 2.51 35.32 3.13
CA ASP A 409 3.21 35.72 4.33
C ASP A 409 4.68 35.30 4.20
N ALA A 410 5.58 36.28 4.29
CA ALA A 410 7.01 36.00 4.25
C ALA A 410 7.43 35.21 5.50
N PRO A 411 8.50 34.37 5.42
CA PRO A 411 9.02 33.67 6.60
C PRO A 411 9.29 34.64 7.75
N ASP A 412 9.13 34.17 8.99
CA ASP A 412 9.04 34.97 10.24
C ASP A 412 10.09 36.09 10.42
N TRP A 413 11.24 35.99 9.76
CA TRP A 413 12.31 37.00 9.78
C TRP A 413 12.05 38.23 8.90
N ALA A 414 11.10 38.18 7.97
CA ALA A 414 10.81 39.25 7.01
C ALA A 414 9.66 40.16 7.45
N GLY A 415 8.69 39.66 8.24
CA GLY A 415 7.70 40.49 8.94
C GLY A 415 6.71 41.28 8.06
N TYR A 416 6.62 41.00 6.76
CA TYR A 416 5.66 41.63 5.85
C TYR A 416 4.85 40.59 5.07
N SER A 417 3.63 41.00 4.71
CA SER A 417 2.66 40.19 3.98
C SER A 417 2.46 40.79 2.58
N THR A 418 2.67 39.99 1.53
CA THR A 418 2.55 40.41 0.14
C THR A 418 1.19 40.00 -0.41
N THR A 419 0.36 40.97 -0.79
CA THR A 419 -0.94 40.73 -1.43
C THR A 419 -0.82 40.84 -2.96
N PHE A 420 -1.47 39.93 -3.68
CA PHE A 420 -1.47 39.90 -5.14
C PHE A 420 -2.84 39.53 -5.67
N THR A 421 -3.13 39.97 -6.89
CA THR A 421 -4.48 40.08 -7.43
C THR A 421 -4.52 39.42 -8.80
N PHE A 422 -5.22 38.30 -8.95
CA PHE A 422 -5.35 37.61 -10.24
C PHE A 422 -6.68 37.91 -10.92
N ALA A 423 -6.61 38.44 -12.14
CA ALA A 423 -7.77 38.58 -13.00
C ALA A 423 -8.28 37.19 -13.44
N ASN A 424 -9.58 36.93 -13.29
CA ASN A 424 -10.31 35.79 -13.87
C ASN A 424 -10.08 34.38 -13.29
N ARG A 425 -9.57 34.23 -12.05
CA ARG A 425 -9.57 32.94 -11.32
C ARG A 425 -10.72 32.90 -10.30
N LYS A 426 -11.28 31.71 -10.04
CA LYS A 426 -12.41 31.51 -9.10
C LYS A 426 -12.00 30.47 -8.07
N VAL A 427 -12.00 30.84 -6.79
CA VAL A 427 -11.63 29.95 -5.67
C VAL A 427 -12.78 29.94 -4.66
N ALA A 428 -13.22 28.76 -4.25
CA ALA A 428 -14.31 28.63 -3.29
C ALA A 428 -13.89 29.14 -1.87
N PRO A 429 -14.84 29.45 -0.96
CA PRO A 429 -14.54 30.18 0.29
C PRO A 429 -13.49 29.56 1.22
N CYS A 430 -13.34 28.24 1.19
CA CYS A 430 -12.34 27.47 1.97
C CYS A 430 -11.54 26.52 1.07
N ASP A 431 -11.41 26.87 -0.21
CA ASP A 431 -10.66 26.08 -1.19
C ASP A 431 -9.36 26.80 -1.52
N SER A 432 -8.33 26.02 -1.85
CA SER A 432 -6.99 26.53 -2.10
C SER A 432 -6.59 26.19 -3.53
N ASP A 433 -6.42 27.20 -4.39
CA ASP A 433 -5.93 27.01 -5.76
C ASP A 433 -4.44 27.34 -5.84
N LEU A 434 -3.71 26.55 -6.64
CA LEU A 434 -2.31 26.79 -6.95
C LEU A 434 -2.23 27.77 -8.13
N VAL A 435 -1.75 28.98 -7.87
CA VAL A 435 -1.64 30.02 -8.89
C VAL A 435 -0.17 30.36 -9.15
N LYS A 436 0.18 30.61 -10.43
CA LYS A 436 1.51 31.06 -10.83
C LYS A 436 1.80 32.42 -10.19
N SER A 437 2.97 32.56 -9.56
CA SER A 437 3.41 33.83 -8.99
C SER A 437 3.44 34.92 -10.07
N PRO A 438 2.83 36.09 -9.82
CA PRO A 438 2.99 37.24 -10.67
C PRO A 438 4.44 37.77 -10.57
N SER A 439 4.84 38.61 -11.51
CA SER A 439 6.16 39.25 -11.44
C SER A 439 6.27 40.26 -10.29
N HIS A 440 5.14 40.81 -9.82
CA HIS A 440 5.07 41.84 -8.80
C HIS A 440 3.82 41.64 -7.91
N GLY A 441 3.88 42.15 -6.68
CA GLY A 441 2.79 42.15 -5.71
C GLY A 441 2.85 43.39 -4.80
N TRP A 442 1.77 43.65 -4.06
CA TRP A 442 1.66 44.74 -3.11
C TRP A 442 2.18 44.33 -1.73
N VAL A 443 3.15 45.05 -1.18
CA VAL A 443 3.58 44.94 0.21
C VAL A 443 3.15 46.22 0.93
N GLY A 444 2.09 46.14 1.73
CA GLY A 444 1.38 47.34 2.18
C GLY A 444 0.87 48.14 0.97
N ASP A 445 1.28 49.40 0.85
CA ASP A 445 0.91 50.29 -0.27
C ASP A 445 1.98 50.35 -1.39
N VAL A 446 3.02 49.50 -1.34
CA VAL A 446 4.14 49.55 -2.30
C VAL A 446 4.07 48.38 -3.28
N TRP A 447 4.09 48.66 -4.58
CA TRP A 447 4.18 47.65 -5.65
C TRP A 447 5.64 47.22 -5.82
N THR A 448 5.95 45.99 -5.40
CA THR A 448 7.32 45.44 -5.39
C THR A 448 7.43 44.16 -6.21
N PRO A 449 8.60 43.87 -6.82
CA PRO A 449 8.83 42.58 -7.46
C PRO A 449 8.73 41.46 -6.43
N MET A 450 8.14 40.34 -6.85
CA MET A 450 7.94 39.19 -5.96
C MET A 450 9.30 38.63 -5.49
N PRO A 451 9.45 38.27 -4.20
CA PRO A 451 10.69 37.70 -3.66
C PRO A 451 10.91 36.24 -4.10
N ILE A 452 10.01 35.70 -4.92
CA ILE A 452 10.08 34.36 -5.50
C ILE A 452 10.15 34.48 -7.04
N PRO A 453 10.78 33.52 -7.73
CA PRO A 453 10.84 33.53 -9.19
C PRO A 453 9.45 33.62 -9.84
N VAL A 454 9.37 34.28 -10.99
CA VAL A 454 8.13 34.39 -11.78
C VAL A 454 7.69 33.00 -12.23
N ASN A 455 6.39 32.70 -12.17
CA ASN A 455 5.78 31.40 -12.44
C ASN A 455 6.03 30.30 -11.40
N THR A 456 6.60 30.63 -10.23
CA THR A 456 6.58 29.72 -9.07
C THR A 456 5.14 29.61 -8.56
N PHE A 457 4.62 28.40 -8.43
CA PHE A 457 3.24 28.20 -7.93
C PHE A 457 3.18 28.49 -6.44
N ILE A 458 2.19 29.29 -6.04
CA ILE A 458 1.89 29.66 -4.66
C ILE A 458 0.44 29.30 -4.35
N THR A 459 0.20 28.80 -3.14
CA THR A 459 -1.14 28.58 -2.63
C THR A 459 -1.73 29.91 -2.18
N VAL A 460 -2.97 30.19 -2.57
CA VAL A 460 -3.71 31.38 -2.15
C VAL A 460 -4.32 31.13 -0.77
N ARG A 461 -4.23 32.12 0.13
CA ARG A 461 -4.93 32.08 1.43
C ARG A 461 -6.44 32.15 1.26
N ASP A 462 -7.16 31.42 2.11
CA ASP A 462 -8.62 31.32 2.04
C ASP A 462 -9.30 32.68 2.29
N PRO A 463 -10.39 33.02 1.57
CA PRO A 463 -11.18 34.20 1.82
C PRO A 463 -11.90 34.20 3.17
N ALA A 464 -12.19 33.03 3.75
CA ALA A 464 -12.91 32.90 5.02
C ALA A 464 -11.99 32.52 6.19
N MET A 465 -12.21 33.16 7.35
CA MET A 465 -11.36 32.99 8.54
C MET A 465 -11.55 31.64 9.25
N ASN A 466 -12.72 31.00 9.14
CA ASN A 466 -13.03 29.75 9.86
C ASN A 466 -12.65 28.46 9.08
N CYS A 467 -11.89 28.59 8.00
CA CYS A 467 -11.45 27.45 7.22
C CYS A 467 -10.31 26.69 7.90
N ILE A 468 -10.16 25.39 7.60
CA ILE A 468 -9.08 24.55 8.12
C ILE A 468 -7.70 25.12 7.79
N HIS A 469 -7.50 25.60 6.56
CA HIS A 469 -6.24 26.18 6.11
C HIS A 469 -5.82 27.38 6.99
N SER A 470 -6.78 28.20 7.42
CA SER A 470 -6.53 29.36 8.30
C SER A 470 -6.07 28.97 9.71
N HIS A 471 -6.32 27.74 10.15
CA HIS A 471 -5.94 27.21 11.47
C HIS A 471 -4.90 26.08 11.37
N LYS A 472 -4.18 26.00 10.24
CA LYS A 472 -3.24 24.90 9.97
C LYS A 472 -2.17 24.74 11.06
N ASP A 473 -1.68 25.84 11.63
CA ASP A 473 -0.59 25.80 12.62
C ASP A 473 -1.04 25.15 13.94
N GLU A 474 -2.34 25.23 14.26
CA GLU A 474 -2.94 24.59 15.44
C GLU A 474 -3.38 23.15 15.15
N LEU A 475 -3.94 22.91 13.96
CA LEU A 475 -4.62 21.64 13.63
C LEU A 475 -3.68 20.59 13.03
N LEU A 476 -2.65 20.99 12.30
CA LEU A 476 -1.84 20.07 11.50
C LEU A 476 -1.17 18.99 12.37
N GLY A 477 -0.59 19.38 13.50
CA GLY A 477 0.07 18.45 14.43
C GLY A 477 -0.91 17.43 15.02
N ALA A 478 -2.08 17.89 15.47
CA ALA A 478 -3.11 17.01 16.04
C ALA A 478 -3.66 16.04 14.97
N THR A 479 -3.95 16.55 13.77
CA THR A 479 -4.41 15.75 12.63
C THR A 479 -3.38 14.68 12.26
N LEU A 480 -2.09 15.03 12.17
CA LEU A 480 -1.04 14.06 11.87
C LEU A 480 -0.91 12.98 12.94
N ALA A 481 -0.96 13.35 14.22
CA ALA A 481 -0.92 12.38 15.32
C ALA A 481 -2.12 11.41 15.25
N CYS A 482 -3.33 11.92 15.02
CA CYS A 482 -4.53 11.10 14.86
C CYS A 482 -4.42 10.17 13.64
N VAL A 483 -3.95 10.67 12.50
CA VAL A 483 -3.76 9.88 11.27
C VAL A 483 -2.73 8.76 11.46
N ILE A 484 -1.62 9.02 12.14
CA ILE A 484 -0.59 7.99 12.41
C ILE A 484 -1.15 6.92 13.36
N ILE A 485 -1.80 7.31 14.45
CA ILE A 485 -2.40 6.37 15.41
C ILE A 485 -3.51 5.56 14.74
N PHE A 486 -4.34 6.22 13.95
CA PHE A 486 -5.38 5.57 13.15
C PHE A 486 -4.79 4.52 12.22
N SER A 487 -3.72 4.88 11.49
CA SER A 487 -3.01 3.93 10.62
C SER A 487 -2.53 2.71 11.40
N ILE A 488 -1.92 2.88 12.58
CA ILE A 488 -1.46 1.75 13.40
C ILE A 488 -2.58 0.72 13.62
N PHE A 489 -3.78 1.17 13.99
CA PHE A 489 -4.91 0.26 14.22
C PHE A 489 -5.44 -0.38 12.93
N VAL A 490 -5.58 0.39 11.84
CA VAL A 490 -5.95 -0.15 10.52
C VAL A 490 -4.99 -1.26 10.11
N GLN A 491 -3.68 -1.00 10.17
CA GLN A 491 -2.66 -1.95 9.76
C GLN A 491 -2.60 -3.18 10.66
N MET A 492 -2.69 -3.00 11.98
CA MET A 492 -2.73 -4.11 12.92
C MET A 492 -3.96 -4.99 12.70
N ALA A 493 -5.13 -4.40 12.46
CA ALA A 493 -6.35 -5.13 12.15
C ALA A 493 -6.18 -5.98 10.88
N GLU A 494 -5.57 -5.44 9.83
CA GLU A 494 -5.26 -6.22 8.62
C GLU A 494 -4.28 -7.36 8.87
N GLY A 495 -3.20 -7.11 9.62
CA GLY A 495 -2.23 -8.15 9.98
C GLY A 495 -2.86 -9.30 10.77
N LEU A 496 -3.83 -8.97 11.64
CA LEU A 496 -4.60 -9.96 12.40
C LEU A 496 -5.45 -10.86 11.50
N HIS A 497 -6.05 -10.32 10.43
CA HIS A 497 -6.84 -11.11 9.48
C HIS A 497 -6.00 -12.21 8.83
N TYR A 498 -4.74 -11.93 8.44
CA TYR A 498 -3.89 -12.95 7.83
C TYR A 498 -3.48 -14.09 8.78
N GLY A 499 -3.49 -13.84 10.08
CA GLY A 499 -3.31 -14.88 11.08
C GLY A 499 -4.56 -15.75 11.28
N VAL A 500 -5.76 -15.28 10.92
CA VAL A 500 -7.03 -16.00 11.09
C VAL A 500 -7.43 -16.75 9.82
N VAL A 501 -7.24 -16.16 8.63
CA VAL A 501 -7.64 -16.74 7.31
C VAL A 501 -7.20 -18.19 7.11
N PRO A 502 -5.97 -18.61 7.44
CA PRO A 502 -5.55 -20.01 7.28
C PRO A 502 -6.33 -21.03 8.12
N TYR A 503 -7.17 -20.59 9.05
CA TYR A 503 -7.92 -21.42 9.99
C TYR A 503 -9.45 -21.36 9.79
N ILE A 504 -9.94 -20.57 8.82
CA ILE A 504 -11.37 -20.29 8.60
C ILE A 504 -12.09 -21.40 7.84
N SER A 505 -11.37 -22.12 6.99
CA SER A 505 -11.75 -23.45 6.56
C SER A 505 -10.92 -24.43 7.35
N ALA A 506 -11.56 -25.38 8.05
CA ALA A 506 -10.87 -26.59 8.41
C ALA A 506 -10.31 -27.17 7.10
N PRO A 507 -8.99 -27.34 6.93
CA PRO A 507 -8.51 -28.06 5.76
C PRO A 507 -9.19 -29.43 5.77
N SER A 508 -9.51 -29.93 4.60
CA SER A 508 -9.06 -31.21 4.03
C SER A 508 -8.13 -32.16 4.83
N ALA A 509 -7.72 -31.88 6.07
CA ALA A 509 -7.22 -32.82 7.08
C ALA A 509 -8.18 -33.99 7.34
N TRP A 510 -9.47 -33.86 7.00
CA TRP A 510 -10.40 -34.99 6.96
C TRP A 510 -10.28 -35.89 5.73
N ARG A 511 -9.62 -35.43 4.65
CA ARG A 511 -9.35 -36.25 3.46
C ARG A 511 -7.99 -36.95 3.48
N LEU A 512 -7.04 -36.50 4.31
CA LEU A 512 -5.77 -37.22 4.52
C LEU A 512 -5.87 -38.37 5.53
N LYS A 513 -6.92 -38.42 6.36
CA LYS A 513 -7.24 -39.62 7.17
C LYS A 513 -7.96 -40.74 6.38
N MET A 514 -8.30 -40.52 5.11
CA MET A 514 -8.85 -41.56 4.24
C MET A 514 -7.84 -42.03 3.16
N ALA A 515 -6.56 -41.65 3.30
CA ALA A 515 -5.47 -42.08 2.43
C ALA A 515 -4.26 -42.65 3.21
N GLN A 516 -4.50 -43.05 4.46
CA GLN A 516 -3.78 -44.12 5.17
C GLN A 516 -4.76 -45.29 5.27
#